data_AF-A0AA37BKV0-F1
#
_entry.id   AF-A0AA37BKV0-F1
#
_cell.length_a   1.000
_cell.length_b   1.000
_cell.length_c   1.000
_cell.angle_alpha   90.00
_cell.angle_beta   90.00
_cell.angle_gamma   90.00
#
_symmetry.space_group_name_H-M   'P 1'
#
loop_
_entity.id
_entity.type
_entity.pdbx_description
1 polymer ?
#
loop_
_entity_poly.entity_id
_entity_poly.type
_entity_poly.pdbx_seq_one_letter_code
_entity_poly.pdbx_strand_id
1 'polypeptide(L)'
;MDSKPLPSSASARFGALGRIIGAVGAVGIVGAALMVSTPANAAENTLHAAAQQSGRYFGTAIAAQKLGDSTYTSIANREFGMITAENEMKIDALQPNQGQFNFSNGDRVYNWAVQNGKRVRGHTLAWHSQQPEWMRNLRGSSLRQAMINHINGVMAHYKGKIYAWDVVNEAFADGNSGGRRDSNLQQTGNDWIEVAFRTARAADPAAKLCYNDYNIDNWNWAKTQAVYNMVRDFKQRGVPIDCVGLQSHFNSNSPYNSNYRTTIQSFAALGVDVQITELDIQGGSATTYANVVNDCLAVSRCTGITVWGVRDSDSWLGASATALLFDGNGNKKAAYNSVLNALNSADPDPDPSPTVTPTSNPGDAGQIRGTASGRCVDVPNATTTDGTQVQLWDCHSNSNQQWSYTSAQEIRVYGNKCLDAAGTGNGAKVQIYSCWGGNNQKWRVNSDGSIVNVQSGQCLDAAGTANGALLQTYSCWGGNNQKWSWNRG
;
A
#
# COMPACT_ATOMS: atom_id res chain seq x y z
N MET A 1 -61.27 40.63 62.18
CA MET A 1 -61.60 41.28 60.89
C MET A 1 -60.52 40.97 59.86
N ASP A 2 -60.62 39.98 58.96
CA ASP A 2 -61.06 38.57 59.06
C ASP A 2 -60.56 37.80 57.80
N SER A 3 -60.56 36.46 57.70
CA SER A 3 -61.23 35.45 58.53
C SER A 3 -60.41 34.14 58.71
N LYS A 4 -61.11 33.10 59.18
CA LYS A 4 -60.75 31.68 59.43
C LYS A 4 -61.57 30.78 58.44
N PRO A 5 -61.52 29.42 58.44
CA PRO A 5 -60.70 28.46 59.20
C PRO A 5 -60.16 27.22 58.39
N LEU A 6 -59.49 26.28 59.09
CA LEU A 6 -59.35 24.83 58.75
C LEU A 6 -60.61 24.05 59.19
N PRO A 7 -60.93 22.81 58.70
CA PRO A 7 -60.45 21.60 59.41
C PRO A 7 -60.38 20.24 58.62
N SER A 8 -59.90 19.21 59.33
CA SER A 8 -60.13 17.73 59.30
C SER A 8 -61.18 17.12 58.31
N SER A 9 -61.15 15.82 57.93
CA SER A 9 -61.04 14.60 58.77
C SER A 9 -60.94 13.33 57.89
N ALA A 10 -60.04 12.37 58.14
CA ALA A 10 -60.25 11.12 58.92
C ALA A 10 -61.00 9.94 58.24
N SER A 11 -60.54 8.71 58.56
CA SER A 11 -61.18 7.38 58.37
C SER A 11 -61.01 6.67 57.02
N ALA A 12 -60.99 5.32 56.90
CA ALA A 12 -60.56 4.23 57.81
C ALA A 12 -60.59 2.86 57.06
N ARG A 13 -60.00 1.81 57.70
CA ARG A 13 -60.34 0.36 57.60
C ARG A 13 -59.80 -0.54 56.45
N PHE A 14 -59.04 -1.55 56.91
CA PHE A 14 -59.07 -2.99 56.56
C PHE A 14 -58.96 -3.48 55.09
N GLY A 15 -57.74 -3.93 54.73
CA GLY A 15 -57.42 -5.36 54.58
C GLY A 15 -57.91 -6.17 53.37
N ALA A 16 -56.97 -6.63 52.55
CA ALA A 16 -56.88 -8.01 52.02
C ALA A 16 -55.51 -8.25 51.33
N LEU A 17 -55.02 -9.50 51.32
CA LEU A 17 -53.81 -9.88 50.58
C LEU A 17 -54.07 -9.97 49.07
N GLY A 18 -53.12 -9.50 48.27
CA GLY A 18 -53.04 -9.80 46.84
C GLY A 18 -51.60 -9.68 46.33
N ARG A 19 -50.95 -10.80 46.02
CA ARG A 19 -49.59 -10.81 45.43
C ARG A 19 -49.68 -10.43 43.95
N ILE A 20 -48.98 -9.37 43.53
CA ILE A 20 -48.69 -9.11 42.11
C ILE A 20 -47.20 -8.73 41.96
N ILE A 21 -46.60 -9.27 40.91
CA ILE A 21 -45.20 -9.07 40.49
C ILE A 21 -45.15 -7.90 39.50
N GLY A 22 -44.12 -7.04 39.53
CA GLY A 22 -43.78 -6.25 38.34
C GLY A 22 -42.97 -4.97 38.51
N ALA A 23 -41.87 -4.91 37.74
CA ALA A 23 -41.27 -3.72 37.10
C ALA A 23 -40.77 -2.54 37.97
N VAL A 24 -39.44 -2.44 38.08
CA VAL A 24 -38.73 -1.18 38.34
C VAL A 24 -38.70 -0.36 37.05
N GLY A 25 -39.17 0.88 37.08
CA GLY A 25 -39.17 1.78 35.93
C GLY A 25 -37.79 2.38 35.64
N ALA A 26 -37.36 2.35 34.37
CA ALA A 26 -36.17 3.05 33.90
C ALA A 26 -36.51 4.48 33.45
N VAL A 27 -35.75 5.47 33.92
CA VAL A 27 -35.87 6.87 33.49
C VAL A 27 -35.19 7.05 32.13
N GLY A 28 -35.96 7.38 31.10
CA GLY A 28 -35.44 7.66 29.76
C GLY A 28 -34.86 9.07 29.67
N ILE A 29 -33.53 9.18 29.58
CA ILE A 29 -32.86 10.41 29.16
C ILE A 29 -32.69 10.38 27.64
N VAL A 30 -33.38 11.27 26.93
CA VAL A 30 -33.19 11.48 25.49
C VAL A 30 -31.92 12.33 25.30
N GLY A 31 -30.77 11.65 25.23
CA GLY A 31 -29.50 12.28 24.89
C GLY A 31 -29.40 12.52 23.38
N ALA A 32 -29.48 13.78 22.95
CA ALA A 32 -29.20 14.15 21.57
C ALA A 32 -27.71 13.89 21.26
N ALA A 33 -27.44 12.92 20.38
CA ALA A 33 -26.07 12.58 19.99
C ALA A 33 -25.48 13.70 19.11
N LEU A 34 -24.67 14.56 19.71
CA LEU A 34 -23.77 15.46 18.99
C LEU A 34 -22.73 14.62 18.25
N MET A 35 -22.88 14.49 16.93
CA MET A 35 -21.86 13.89 16.08
C MET A 35 -20.62 14.81 16.04
N VAL A 36 -19.61 14.48 16.83
CA VAL A 36 -18.29 15.12 16.76
C VAL A 36 -17.58 14.59 15.53
N SER A 37 -17.53 15.40 14.48
CA SER A 37 -16.76 15.10 13.27
C SER A 37 -15.26 15.07 13.59
N THR A 38 -14.64 13.91 13.43
CA THR A 38 -13.18 13.81 13.34
C THR A 38 -12.69 14.62 12.14
N PRO A 39 -11.61 15.41 12.25
CA PRO A 39 -11.00 16.01 11.08
C PRO A 39 -10.51 14.87 10.17
N ALA A 40 -10.92 14.90 8.90
CA ALA A 40 -10.32 14.02 7.90
C ALA A 40 -8.83 14.34 7.78
N ASN A 41 -8.01 13.38 7.31
CA ASN A 41 -6.74 13.72 6.69
C ASN A 41 -7.01 14.82 5.64
N ALA A 42 -6.16 15.85 5.61
CA ALA A 42 -6.28 16.86 4.56
C ALA A 42 -6.12 16.15 3.22
N ALA A 43 -7.12 16.28 2.34
CA ALA A 43 -7.09 15.63 1.04
C ALA A 43 -5.85 16.07 0.26
N GLU A 44 -5.03 15.10 -0.16
CA GLU A 44 -3.81 15.37 -0.89
C GLU A 44 -4.12 15.89 -2.28
N ASN A 45 -3.28 16.81 -2.77
CA ASN A 45 -3.54 17.58 -4.00
C ASN A 45 -2.83 17.04 -5.24
N THR A 46 -2.06 15.95 -5.08
CA THR A 46 -1.31 15.27 -6.15
C THR A 46 -1.50 13.77 -6.09
N LEU A 47 -1.41 13.10 -7.24
CA LEU A 47 -1.71 11.65 -7.35
C LEU A 47 -0.76 10.81 -6.49
N HIS A 48 0.54 11.09 -6.51
CA HIS A 48 1.48 10.31 -5.71
C HIS A 48 1.29 10.50 -4.21
N ALA A 49 1.13 11.73 -3.73
CA ALA A 49 0.94 11.99 -2.29
C ALA A 49 -0.35 11.31 -1.77
N ALA A 50 -1.44 11.35 -2.56
CA ALA A 50 -2.66 10.62 -2.23
C ALA A 50 -2.43 9.10 -2.21
N ALA A 51 -1.70 8.53 -3.18
CA ALA A 51 -1.34 7.12 -3.16
C ALA A 51 -0.45 6.73 -1.96
N GLN A 52 0.43 7.62 -1.50
CA GLN A 52 1.30 7.40 -0.33
C GLN A 52 0.53 7.32 0.99
N GLN A 53 -0.67 7.91 1.13
CA GLN A 53 -1.53 7.70 2.31
C GLN A 53 -1.93 6.24 2.49
N SER A 54 -2.01 5.51 1.38
CA SER A 54 -2.21 4.05 1.34
C SER A 54 -0.92 3.29 1.03
N GLY A 55 0.24 3.96 1.15
CA GLY A 55 1.57 3.38 0.95
C GLY A 55 1.93 2.90 -0.46
N ARG A 56 1.07 3.18 -1.43
CA ARG A 56 1.25 2.83 -2.84
C ARG A 56 2.02 3.93 -3.57
N TYR A 57 2.56 3.61 -4.74
CA TYR A 57 3.00 4.65 -5.67
C TYR A 57 1.90 5.00 -6.68
N PHE A 58 1.94 6.24 -7.16
CA PHE A 58 1.34 6.61 -8.45
C PHE A 58 2.46 7.04 -9.40
N GLY A 59 2.44 6.54 -10.62
CA GLY A 59 3.55 6.62 -11.56
C GLY A 59 3.15 6.98 -13.00
N THR A 60 4.14 7.23 -13.84
CA THR A 60 3.94 7.51 -15.27
C THR A 60 5.06 6.94 -16.14
N ALA A 61 4.79 6.76 -17.43
CA ALA A 61 5.80 6.52 -18.45
C ALA A 61 6.48 7.85 -18.89
N ILE A 62 7.81 7.84 -18.96
CA ILE A 62 8.63 8.99 -19.37
C ILE A 62 9.41 8.66 -20.64
N ALA A 63 9.31 9.55 -21.64
CA ALA A 63 10.21 9.54 -22.80
C ALA A 63 11.30 10.61 -22.66
N ALA A 64 12.56 10.22 -22.89
CA ALA A 64 13.74 11.07 -22.79
C ALA A 64 13.65 12.31 -23.71
N GLN A 65 13.05 12.16 -24.89
CA GLN A 65 12.83 13.24 -25.85
C GLN A 65 11.85 14.32 -25.35
N LYS A 66 10.89 13.96 -24.48
CA LYS A 66 9.91 14.89 -23.90
C LYS A 66 10.46 15.65 -22.68
N LEU A 67 11.63 15.29 -22.15
CA LEU A 67 12.26 15.96 -20.99
C LEU A 67 12.73 17.41 -21.23
N GLY A 68 12.63 17.92 -22.46
CA GLY A 68 12.81 19.35 -22.78
C GLY A 68 11.52 20.18 -22.72
N ASP A 69 10.35 19.54 -22.65
CA ASP A 69 9.05 20.20 -22.52
C ASP A 69 8.80 20.56 -21.05
N SER A 70 8.73 21.86 -20.75
CA SER A 70 8.51 22.36 -19.39
C SER A 70 7.13 22.01 -18.83
N THR A 71 6.10 21.92 -19.67
CA THR A 71 4.74 21.53 -19.27
C THR A 71 4.71 20.04 -18.91
N TYR A 72 5.31 19.21 -19.77
CA TYR A 72 5.47 17.78 -19.54
C TYR A 72 6.20 17.50 -18.23
N THR A 73 7.39 18.08 -18.06
CA THR A 73 8.22 17.86 -16.86
C THR A 73 7.62 18.46 -15.60
N SER A 74 6.90 19.59 -15.66
CA SER A 74 6.23 20.18 -14.49
C SER A 74 5.08 19.33 -13.98
N ILE A 75 4.26 18.77 -14.88
CA ILE A 75 3.19 17.83 -14.50
C ILE A 75 3.81 16.53 -13.99
N ALA A 76 4.76 15.98 -14.75
CA ALA A 76 5.40 14.72 -14.42
C ALA A 76 6.14 14.76 -13.07
N ASN A 77 6.77 15.90 -12.75
CA ASN A 77 7.45 16.08 -11.47
C ASN A 77 6.46 16.18 -10.30
N ARG A 78 5.39 16.98 -10.46
CA ARG A 78 4.41 17.25 -9.41
C ARG A 78 3.58 16.03 -9.02
N GLU A 79 3.20 15.20 -9.98
CA GLU A 79 2.11 14.23 -9.79
C GLU A 79 2.58 12.79 -9.51
N PHE A 80 3.82 12.43 -9.87
CA PHE A 80 4.28 11.03 -9.88
C PHE A 80 5.55 10.81 -9.04
N GLY A 81 5.64 9.63 -8.40
CA GLY A 81 6.83 9.17 -7.66
C GLY A 81 7.38 7.83 -8.12
N MET A 82 6.84 7.27 -9.19
CA MET A 82 7.37 6.10 -9.89
C MET A 82 7.45 6.39 -11.38
N ILE A 83 8.62 6.16 -11.98
CA ILE A 83 8.87 6.39 -13.40
C ILE A 83 9.18 5.06 -14.09
N THR A 84 8.53 4.80 -15.22
CA THR A 84 8.96 3.79 -16.19
C THR A 84 9.54 4.51 -17.41
N ALA A 85 10.64 4.03 -17.98
CA ALA A 85 11.10 4.54 -19.28
C ALA A 85 10.19 3.98 -20.39
N GLU A 86 9.58 4.86 -21.19
CA GLU A 86 8.58 4.48 -22.21
C GLU A 86 9.19 3.54 -23.27
N ASN A 87 10.45 3.80 -23.66
CA ASN A 87 11.20 2.95 -24.59
C ASN A 87 12.69 2.81 -24.24
N GLU A 88 13.24 3.72 -23.44
CA GLU A 88 14.67 3.93 -23.27
C GLU A 88 15.40 2.85 -22.45
N MET A 89 14.64 1.91 -21.88
CA MET A 89 15.16 0.72 -21.20
C MET A 89 14.77 -0.61 -21.89
N LYS A 90 14.24 -0.55 -23.12
CA LYS A 90 13.94 -1.72 -23.95
C LYS A 90 15.20 -2.26 -24.64
N ILE A 91 15.10 -3.47 -25.19
CA ILE A 91 16.23 -4.26 -25.67
C ILE A 91 16.98 -3.55 -26.81
N ASP A 92 16.26 -2.97 -27.76
CA ASP A 92 16.81 -2.23 -28.89
C ASP A 92 17.52 -0.93 -28.49
N ALA A 93 16.93 -0.17 -27.56
CA ALA A 93 17.52 1.03 -27.00
C ALA A 93 18.80 0.74 -26.21
N LEU A 94 18.78 -0.29 -25.34
CA LEU A 94 19.88 -0.61 -24.44
C LEU A 94 21.00 -1.45 -25.07
N GLN A 95 20.73 -2.24 -26.12
CA GLN A 95 21.73 -3.08 -26.78
C GLN A 95 21.56 -3.05 -28.31
N PRO A 96 21.78 -1.89 -28.97
CA PRO A 96 21.53 -1.72 -30.40
C PRO A 96 22.34 -2.68 -31.28
N ASN A 97 23.56 -3.06 -30.87
CA ASN A 97 24.36 -4.12 -31.50
C ASN A 97 24.72 -5.21 -30.48
N GLN A 98 24.90 -6.44 -30.94
CA GLN A 98 25.19 -7.57 -30.05
C GLN A 98 26.45 -7.31 -29.20
N GLY A 99 26.31 -7.35 -27.88
CA GLY A 99 27.40 -7.09 -26.93
C GLY A 99 27.78 -5.61 -26.73
N GLN A 100 27.20 -4.68 -27.50
CA GLN A 100 27.44 -3.24 -27.35
C GLN A 100 26.22 -2.59 -26.70
N PHE A 101 26.35 -2.21 -25.43
CA PHE A 101 25.29 -1.54 -24.69
C PHE A 101 25.33 -0.02 -24.86
N ASN A 102 24.16 0.62 -24.87
CA ASN A 102 24.00 2.07 -24.86
C ASN A 102 22.98 2.47 -23.80
N PHE A 103 23.45 3.05 -22.70
CA PHE A 103 22.59 3.48 -21.61
C PHE A 103 22.17 4.95 -21.70
N SER A 104 22.63 5.72 -22.69
CA SER A 104 22.53 7.19 -22.70
C SER A 104 21.12 7.75 -22.44
N ASN A 105 20.10 7.23 -23.13
CA ASN A 105 18.73 7.70 -22.95
C ASN A 105 18.05 7.07 -21.72
N GLY A 106 18.38 5.82 -21.38
CA GLY A 106 17.88 5.17 -20.15
C GLY A 106 18.40 5.87 -18.89
N ASP A 107 19.69 6.21 -18.86
CA ASP A 107 20.33 7.02 -17.83
C ASP A 107 19.73 8.44 -17.78
N ARG A 108 19.37 9.04 -18.92
CA ARG A 108 18.70 10.34 -18.93
C ARG A 108 17.34 10.30 -18.23
N VAL A 109 16.55 9.24 -18.45
CA VAL A 109 15.27 9.02 -17.73
C VAL A 109 15.51 8.69 -16.26
N TYR A 110 16.43 7.77 -15.97
CA TYR A 110 16.78 7.37 -14.60
C TYR A 110 17.27 8.56 -13.76
N ASN A 111 18.24 9.33 -14.27
CA ASN A 111 18.80 10.50 -13.59
C ASN A 111 17.73 11.56 -13.35
N TRP A 112 16.88 11.85 -14.34
CA TRP A 112 15.75 12.77 -14.14
C TRP A 112 14.80 12.26 -13.05
N ALA A 113 14.49 10.96 -13.02
CA ALA A 113 13.62 10.38 -12.00
C ALA A 113 14.21 10.54 -10.59
N VAL A 114 15.46 10.12 -10.36
CA VAL A 114 16.06 10.16 -9.01
C VAL A 114 16.37 11.58 -8.53
N GLN A 115 16.78 12.49 -9.44
CA GLN A 115 16.95 13.92 -9.10
C GLN A 115 15.64 14.59 -8.68
N ASN A 116 14.50 14.04 -9.11
CA ASN A 116 13.16 14.52 -8.77
C ASN A 116 12.44 13.64 -7.73
N GLY A 117 13.21 12.89 -6.92
CA GLY A 117 12.71 12.10 -5.78
C GLY A 117 11.90 10.86 -6.15
N LYS A 118 12.04 10.33 -7.37
CA LYS A 118 11.19 9.26 -7.90
C LYS A 118 11.93 7.93 -7.94
N ARG A 119 11.21 6.85 -7.66
CA ARG A 119 11.67 5.48 -7.91
C ARG A 119 11.52 5.15 -9.39
N VAL A 120 12.22 4.11 -9.85
CA VAL A 120 12.20 3.68 -11.25
C VAL A 120 11.77 2.21 -11.37
N ARG A 121 10.87 1.92 -12.32
CA ARG A 121 10.64 0.58 -12.86
C ARG A 121 11.46 0.41 -14.13
N GLY A 122 12.27 -0.64 -14.20
CA GLY A 122 13.00 -1.00 -15.40
C GLY A 122 12.12 -1.82 -16.34
N HIS A 123 12.01 -1.40 -17.60
CA HIS A 123 11.13 -1.99 -18.60
C HIS A 123 11.82 -1.98 -19.98
N THR A 124 12.14 -3.11 -20.61
CA THR A 124 11.97 -4.52 -20.17
C THR A 124 13.12 -5.38 -20.71
N LEU A 125 13.49 -6.44 -19.97
CA LEU A 125 14.73 -7.19 -20.20
C LEU A 125 14.63 -8.31 -21.25
N ALA A 126 13.46 -8.96 -21.37
CA ALA A 126 13.27 -10.06 -22.31
C ALA A 126 11.82 -10.08 -22.86
N TRP A 127 11.69 -9.75 -24.14
CA TRP A 127 10.41 -9.57 -24.83
C TRP A 127 10.54 -9.95 -26.31
N HIS A 128 9.43 -10.31 -26.94
CA HIS A 128 9.38 -10.67 -28.36
C HIS A 128 9.38 -9.44 -29.29
N SER A 129 8.82 -8.32 -28.82
CA SER A 129 8.77 -7.05 -29.56
C SER A 129 9.97 -6.15 -29.21
N GLN A 130 10.18 -5.11 -30.02
CA GLN A 130 11.28 -4.12 -29.90
C GLN A 130 12.66 -4.76 -29.63
N GLN A 131 12.88 -5.94 -30.23
CA GLN A 131 14.20 -6.54 -30.32
C GLN A 131 15.01 -5.84 -31.42
N PRO A 132 16.30 -5.55 -31.18
CA PRO A 132 17.20 -5.07 -32.22
C PRO A 132 17.36 -6.14 -33.31
N GLU A 133 17.70 -5.72 -34.53
CA GLU A 133 17.73 -6.62 -35.69
C GLU A 133 18.59 -7.87 -35.48
N TRP A 134 19.77 -7.70 -34.86
CA TRP A 134 20.67 -8.80 -34.55
C TRP A 134 19.98 -9.88 -33.68
N MET A 135 19.18 -9.49 -32.67
CA MET A 135 18.49 -10.43 -31.79
C MET A 135 17.30 -11.10 -32.49
N ARG A 136 16.55 -10.37 -33.33
CA ARG A 136 15.43 -10.91 -34.13
C ARG A 136 15.88 -12.05 -35.06
N ASN A 137 17.14 -12.05 -35.48
CA ASN A 137 17.72 -13.06 -36.37
C ASN A 137 18.31 -14.27 -35.64
N LEU A 138 18.53 -14.22 -34.32
CA LEU A 138 19.04 -15.37 -33.55
C LEU A 138 17.94 -16.41 -33.25
N ARG A 139 18.35 -17.67 -33.09
CA ARG A 139 17.48 -18.81 -32.72
C ARG A 139 18.19 -19.76 -31.75
N GLY A 140 17.42 -20.62 -31.08
CA GLY A 140 17.95 -21.70 -30.23
C GLY A 140 18.91 -21.21 -29.13
N SER A 141 20.01 -21.94 -28.93
CA SER A 141 21.00 -21.66 -27.89
C SER A 141 21.69 -20.29 -28.04
N SER A 142 21.93 -19.83 -29.27
CA SER A 142 22.54 -18.51 -29.51
C SER A 142 21.67 -17.36 -29.01
N LEU A 143 20.35 -17.43 -29.26
CA LEU A 143 19.38 -16.47 -28.72
C LEU A 143 19.24 -16.61 -27.20
N ARG A 144 19.22 -17.85 -26.67
CA ARG A 144 19.15 -18.08 -25.23
C ARG A 144 20.32 -17.42 -24.49
N GLN A 145 21.54 -17.56 -25.02
CA GLN A 145 22.71 -16.90 -24.44
C GLN A 145 22.67 -15.39 -24.63
N ALA A 146 22.18 -14.88 -25.77
CA ALA A 146 22.00 -13.45 -25.98
C ALA A 146 21.03 -12.82 -24.97
N MET A 147 19.91 -13.48 -24.67
CA MET A 147 18.94 -13.06 -23.63
C MET A 147 19.61 -12.99 -22.25
N ILE A 148 20.35 -14.03 -21.86
CA ILE A 148 21.08 -14.08 -20.58
C ILE A 148 22.12 -12.94 -20.51
N ASN A 149 22.87 -12.72 -21.58
CA ASN A 149 23.88 -11.66 -21.66
C ASN A 149 23.25 -10.26 -21.60
N HIS A 150 22.08 -10.07 -22.22
CA HIS A 150 21.33 -8.81 -22.18
C HIS A 150 20.86 -8.50 -20.75
N ILE A 151 20.18 -9.44 -20.10
CA ILE A 151 19.72 -9.34 -18.71
C ILE A 151 20.89 -8.96 -17.78
N ASN A 152 22.00 -9.71 -17.86
CA ASN A 152 23.18 -9.44 -17.04
C ASN A 152 23.79 -8.07 -17.29
N GLY A 153 23.97 -7.64 -18.54
CA GLY A 153 24.59 -6.36 -18.86
C GLY A 153 23.74 -5.16 -18.43
N VAL A 154 22.43 -5.21 -18.68
CA VAL A 154 21.50 -4.14 -18.27
C VAL A 154 21.37 -4.07 -16.75
N MET A 155 21.14 -5.20 -16.08
CA MET A 155 20.97 -5.19 -14.63
C MET A 155 22.28 -4.91 -13.88
N ALA A 156 23.45 -5.21 -14.45
CA ALA A 156 24.73 -4.79 -13.87
C ALA A 156 24.90 -3.26 -13.85
N HIS A 157 24.54 -2.57 -14.95
CA HIS A 157 24.60 -1.10 -15.03
C HIS A 157 23.64 -0.42 -14.04
N TYR A 158 22.45 -0.97 -13.86
CA TYR A 158 21.41 -0.44 -12.98
C TYR A 158 21.34 -1.12 -11.59
N LYS A 159 22.35 -1.90 -11.19
CA LYS A 159 22.31 -2.72 -9.97
C LYS A 159 22.07 -1.90 -8.71
N GLY A 160 21.07 -2.29 -7.92
CA GLY A 160 20.66 -1.63 -6.68
C GLY A 160 19.95 -0.28 -6.87
N LYS A 161 19.68 0.13 -8.12
CA LYS A 161 19.08 1.44 -8.46
C LYS A 161 17.59 1.37 -8.83
N ILE A 162 17.08 0.18 -9.14
CA ILE A 162 15.75 -0.05 -9.72
C ILE A 162 14.84 -0.72 -8.69
N TYR A 163 13.62 -0.21 -8.53
CA TYR A 163 12.64 -0.74 -7.57
C TYR A 163 12.06 -2.08 -8.04
N ALA A 164 11.68 -2.15 -9.32
CA ALA A 164 11.13 -3.35 -9.94
C ALA A 164 11.58 -3.45 -11.41
N TRP A 165 11.86 -4.67 -11.88
CA TRP A 165 12.14 -4.96 -13.28
C TRP A 165 11.00 -5.78 -13.88
N ASP A 166 10.46 -5.34 -15.02
CA ASP A 166 9.71 -6.21 -15.91
C ASP A 166 10.71 -7.12 -16.62
N VAL A 167 10.99 -8.29 -16.02
CA VAL A 167 12.03 -9.21 -16.49
C VAL A 167 11.59 -9.88 -17.79
N VAL A 168 10.33 -10.28 -17.85
CA VAL A 168 9.71 -10.84 -19.06
C VAL A 168 8.41 -10.11 -19.33
N ASN A 169 8.22 -9.69 -20.58
CA ASN A 169 7.01 -9.05 -21.07
C ASN A 169 6.28 -9.95 -22.10
N GLU A 170 4.94 -10.01 -22.03
CA GLU A 170 4.03 -10.53 -23.07
C GLU A 170 4.35 -11.91 -23.66
N ALA A 171 4.68 -12.87 -22.79
CA ALA A 171 5.06 -14.22 -23.18
C ALA A 171 3.87 -15.13 -23.55
N PHE A 172 2.62 -14.70 -23.34
CA PHE A 172 1.42 -15.48 -23.69
C PHE A 172 0.72 -14.93 -24.93
N ALA A 173 0.13 -15.84 -25.69
CA ALA A 173 -0.66 -15.55 -26.88
C ALA A 173 -2.01 -14.96 -26.49
N ASP A 174 -2.55 -14.12 -27.37
CA ASP A 174 -3.88 -13.55 -27.21
C ASP A 174 -4.99 -14.53 -27.63
N GLY A 175 -6.22 -14.25 -27.21
CA GLY A 175 -7.37 -15.12 -27.45
C GLY A 175 -7.49 -16.26 -26.45
N ASN A 176 -8.14 -17.35 -26.89
CA ASN A 176 -8.73 -18.35 -25.99
C ASN A 176 -7.87 -19.60 -25.74
N SER A 177 -6.63 -19.66 -26.28
CA SER A 177 -5.79 -20.85 -26.16
C SER A 177 -5.11 -21.00 -24.80
N GLY A 178 -4.81 -19.88 -24.12
CA GLY A 178 -3.90 -19.87 -22.96
C GLY A 178 -2.46 -20.30 -23.32
N GLY A 179 -2.13 -20.33 -24.61
CA GLY A 179 -0.82 -20.76 -25.10
C GLY A 179 0.27 -19.71 -24.87
N ARG A 180 1.52 -20.13 -24.91
CA ARG A 180 2.66 -19.22 -25.06
C ARG A 180 2.63 -18.53 -26.42
N ARG A 181 3.11 -17.29 -26.50
CA ARG A 181 3.26 -16.56 -27.76
C ARG A 181 4.37 -17.18 -28.58
N ASP A 182 4.07 -17.60 -29.81
CA ASP A 182 5.12 -18.03 -30.73
C ASP A 182 6.05 -16.84 -31.04
N SER A 183 7.32 -17.06 -30.78
CA SER A 183 8.38 -16.04 -30.81
C SER A 183 9.73 -16.75 -30.83
N ASN A 184 10.77 -16.06 -31.32
CA ASN A 184 12.12 -16.60 -31.31
C ASN A 184 12.58 -17.02 -29.90
N LEU A 185 12.22 -16.25 -28.86
CA LEU A 185 12.49 -16.57 -27.44
C LEU A 185 11.78 -17.85 -27.01
N GLN A 186 10.48 -17.99 -27.31
CA GLN A 186 9.70 -19.19 -26.99
C GLN A 186 10.21 -20.43 -27.75
N GLN A 187 10.69 -20.25 -28.98
CA GLN A 187 11.34 -21.31 -29.77
C GLN A 187 12.70 -21.76 -29.21
N THR A 188 13.28 -21.05 -28.22
CA THR A 188 14.48 -21.56 -27.50
C THR A 188 14.16 -22.67 -26.49
N GLY A 189 12.88 -22.84 -26.11
CA GLY A 189 12.42 -23.79 -25.10
C GLY A 189 11.48 -23.16 -24.07
N ASN A 190 10.48 -23.90 -23.58
CA ASN A 190 9.43 -23.42 -22.65
C ASN A 190 9.96 -22.80 -21.35
N ASP A 191 11.17 -23.17 -20.94
CA ASP A 191 11.90 -22.75 -19.76
C ASP A 191 12.51 -21.34 -19.86
N TRP A 192 12.50 -20.70 -21.04
CA TRP A 192 13.17 -19.40 -21.27
C TRP A 192 12.79 -18.33 -20.25
N ILE A 193 11.51 -18.28 -19.84
CA ILE A 193 11.00 -17.37 -18.82
C ILE A 193 11.65 -17.64 -17.47
N GLU A 194 11.69 -18.90 -17.03
CA GLU A 194 12.34 -19.27 -15.76
C GLU A 194 13.84 -18.95 -15.77
N VAL A 195 14.52 -19.21 -16.90
CA VAL A 195 15.93 -18.84 -17.08
C VAL A 195 16.12 -17.32 -16.99
N ALA A 196 15.22 -16.52 -17.55
CA ALA A 196 15.27 -15.07 -17.42
C ALA A 196 15.14 -14.60 -15.96
N PHE A 197 14.16 -15.11 -15.20
CA PHE A 197 13.99 -14.77 -13.78
C PHE A 197 15.18 -15.22 -12.92
N ARG A 198 15.69 -16.45 -13.11
CA ARG A 198 16.87 -16.93 -12.37
C ARG A 198 18.12 -16.11 -12.69
N THR A 199 18.31 -15.69 -13.95
CA THR A 199 19.40 -14.79 -14.35
C THR A 199 19.25 -13.42 -13.68
N ALA A 200 18.05 -12.84 -13.74
CA ALA A 200 17.77 -11.52 -13.18
C ALA A 200 18.03 -11.47 -11.66
N ARG A 201 17.59 -12.49 -10.91
CA ARG A 201 17.84 -12.60 -9.46
C ARG A 201 19.34 -12.68 -9.12
N ALA A 202 20.13 -13.34 -9.94
CA ALA A 202 21.58 -13.42 -9.75
C ALA A 202 22.27 -12.08 -10.08
N ALA A 203 21.80 -11.37 -11.11
CA ALA A 203 22.33 -10.07 -11.50
C ALA A 203 22.06 -8.99 -10.44
N ASP A 204 20.80 -8.86 -9.98
CA ASP A 204 20.43 -7.94 -8.90
C ASP A 204 19.41 -8.57 -7.91
N PRO A 205 19.89 -9.01 -6.73
CA PRO A 205 19.01 -9.50 -5.66
C PRO A 205 18.11 -8.44 -5.03
N ALA A 206 18.40 -7.14 -5.17
CA ALA A 206 17.67 -6.07 -4.49
C ALA A 206 16.40 -5.61 -5.22
N ALA A 207 16.31 -5.82 -6.53
CA ALA A 207 15.15 -5.46 -7.33
C ALA A 207 14.00 -6.48 -7.17
N LYS A 208 12.75 -5.99 -7.19
CA LYS A 208 11.58 -6.85 -7.40
C LYS A 208 11.52 -7.34 -8.84
N LEU A 209 11.29 -8.62 -9.06
CA LEU A 209 11.26 -9.23 -10.38
C LEU A 209 9.81 -9.52 -10.80
N CYS A 210 9.33 -8.79 -11.81
CA CYS A 210 7.96 -8.86 -12.30
C CYS A 210 7.84 -9.61 -13.64
N TYR A 211 6.74 -10.35 -13.80
CA TYR A 211 6.22 -10.75 -15.11
C TYR A 211 5.16 -9.73 -15.54
N ASN A 212 5.23 -9.18 -16.76
CA ASN A 212 4.32 -8.12 -17.24
C ASN A 212 3.58 -8.57 -18.52
N ASP A 213 2.29 -8.25 -18.66
CA ASP A 213 1.49 -8.58 -19.85
C ASP A 213 0.19 -7.75 -19.92
N TYR A 214 -0.39 -7.62 -21.11
CA TYR A 214 -1.75 -7.12 -21.33
C TYR A 214 -2.75 -8.27 -21.48
N ASN A 215 -4.04 -7.95 -21.41
CA ASN A 215 -5.12 -8.93 -21.55
C ASN A 215 -4.99 -10.12 -20.58
N ILE A 216 -4.44 -9.84 -19.40
CA ILE A 216 -4.42 -10.74 -18.24
C ILE A 216 -5.24 -10.15 -17.09
N ASP A 217 -6.05 -9.15 -17.40
CA ASP A 217 -6.82 -8.32 -16.48
C ASP A 217 -8.14 -8.98 -16.08
N ASN A 218 -8.84 -9.59 -17.04
CA ASN A 218 -10.12 -10.24 -16.83
C ASN A 218 -9.90 -11.70 -16.36
N TRP A 219 -10.36 -12.04 -15.16
CA TRP A 219 -10.13 -13.35 -14.54
C TRP A 219 -10.57 -14.54 -15.42
N ASN A 220 -11.61 -14.35 -16.23
CA ASN A 220 -12.22 -15.42 -17.03
C ASN A 220 -11.50 -15.68 -18.37
N TRP A 221 -10.46 -14.91 -18.72
CA TRP A 221 -9.75 -15.11 -19.98
C TRP A 221 -8.67 -16.19 -19.87
N ALA A 222 -8.52 -16.97 -20.95
CA ALA A 222 -7.54 -18.06 -21.01
C ALA A 222 -6.10 -17.58 -20.81
N LYS A 223 -5.76 -16.39 -21.32
CA LYS A 223 -4.44 -15.75 -21.11
C LYS A 223 -4.17 -15.47 -19.63
N THR A 224 -5.13 -14.88 -18.91
CA THR A 224 -5.08 -14.66 -17.45
C THR A 224 -4.84 -15.95 -16.69
N GLN A 225 -5.64 -16.98 -16.99
CA GLN A 225 -5.52 -18.30 -16.34
C GLN A 225 -4.17 -18.96 -16.64
N ALA A 226 -3.64 -18.81 -17.85
CA ALA A 226 -2.35 -19.37 -18.23
C ALA A 226 -1.17 -18.69 -17.49
N VAL A 227 -1.19 -17.36 -17.36
CA VAL A 227 -0.21 -16.61 -16.56
C VAL A 227 -0.35 -16.97 -15.07
N TYR A 228 -1.57 -17.05 -14.53
CA TYR A 228 -1.82 -17.50 -13.15
C TYR A 228 -1.23 -18.89 -12.88
N ASN A 229 -1.45 -19.85 -13.79
CA ASN A 229 -0.89 -21.20 -13.66
C ASN A 229 0.65 -21.20 -13.71
N MET A 230 1.28 -20.38 -14.56
CA MET A 230 2.73 -20.23 -14.61
C MET A 230 3.29 -19.62 -13.33
N VAL A 231 2.69 -18.54 -12.81
CA VAL A 231 3.15 -17.90 -11.57
C VAL A 231 2.99 -18.87 -10.40
N ARG A 232 1.89 -19.63 -10.34
CA ARG A 232 1.70 -20.67 -9.30
C ARG A 232 2.78 -21.75 -9.36
N ASP A 233 3.07 -22.27 -10.54
CA ASP A 233 4.17 -23.25 -10.76
C ASP A 233 5.54 -22.67 -10.34
N PHE A 234 5.82 -21.43 -10.72
CA PHE A 234 7.04 -20.72 -10.36
C PHE A 234 7.22 -20.60 -8.83
N LYS A 235 6.16 -20.23 -8.10
CA LYS A 235 6.20 -20.16 -6.63
C LYS A 235 6.33 -21.55 -5.99
N GLN A 236 5.70 -22.59 -6.56
CA GLN A 236 5.83 -23.98 -6.10
C GLN A 236 7.26 -24.54 -6.28
N ARG A 237 7.96 -24.16 -7.36
CA ARG A 237 9.31 -24.67 -7.70
C ARG A 237 10.46 -23.71 -7.33
N GLY A 238 10.20 -22.65 -6.57
CA GLY A 238 11.24 -21.69 -6.16
C GLY A 238 11.90 -20.96 -7.33
N VAL A 239 11.14 -20.61 -8.36
CA VAL A 239 11.56 -19.65 -9.39
C VAL A 239 11.42 -18.24 -8.79
N PRO A 240 12.44 -17.36 -8.89
CA PRO A 240 12.44 -16.09 -8.19
C PRO A 240 11.58 -15.04 -8.90
N ILE A 241 10.27 -15.11 -8.68
CA ILE A 241 9.28 -14.09 -9.09
C ILE A 241 8.64 -13.44 -7.86
N ASP A 242 8.65 -12.10 -7.86
CA ASP A 242 8.14 -11.28 -6.76
C ASP A 242 6.85 -10.57 -7.11
N CYS A 243 6.61 -10.29 -8.39
CA CYS A 243 5.46 -9.51 -8.83
C CYS A 243 4.84 -9.94 -10.17
N VAL A 244 3.59 -9.52 -10.37
CA VAL A 244 2.91 -9.54 -11.67
C VAL A 244 2.49 -8.10 -12.01
N GLY A 245 2.91 -7.64 -13.18
CA GLY A 245 2.48 -6.39 -13.81
C GLY A 245 1.26 -6.65 -14.69
N LEU A 246 0.17 -5.95 -14.42
CA LEU A 246 -1.01 -5.89 -15.28
C LEU A 246 -0.91 -4.60 -16.10
N GLN A 247 -0.68 -4.71 -17.41
CA GLN A 247 -0.55 -3.53 -18.27
C GLN A 247 -1.83 -2.68 -18.22
N SER A 248 -3.00 -3.32 -18.31
CA SER A 248 -4.31 -2.68 -18.12
C SER A 248 -4.63 -1.58 -19.14
N HIS A 249 -4.28 -1.83 -20.41
CA HIS A 249 -4.70 -1.07 -21.59
C HIS A 249 -6.18 -1.30 -21.91
N PHE A 250 -7.08 -0.56 -21.25
CA PHE A 250 -8.53 -0.79 -21.37
C PHE A 250 -9.14 -0.06 -22.58
N ASN A 251 -9.82 -0.80 -23.45
CA ASN A 251 -10.44 -0.29 -24.68
C ASN A 251 -11.71 -1.10 -25.04
N SER A 252 -12.37 -0.81 -26.16
CA SER A 252 -13.61 -1.50 -26.55
C SER A 252 -13.45 -3.01 -26.80
N ASN A 253 -12.28 -3.45 -27.26
CA ASN A 253 -11.98 -4.85 -27.55
C ASN A 253 -11.48 -5.60 -26.30
N SER A 254 -10.90 -4.86 -25.36
CA SER A 254 -10.39 -5.38 -24.09
C SER A 254 -10.85 -4.48 -22.94
N PRO A 255 -12.16 -4.53 -22.59
CA PRO A 255 -12.74 -3.62 -21.62
C PRO A 255 -12.40 -4.05 -20.18
N TYR A 256 -12.32 -3.05 -19.29
CA TYR A 256 -12.36 -3.28 -17.85
C TYR A 256 -13.59 -4.11 -17.46
N ASN A 257 -13.40 -5.02 -16.49
CA ASN A 257 -14.46 -5.84 -15.91
C ASN A 257 -14.31 -5.83 -14.38
N SER A 258 -15.41 -5.93 -13.64
CA SER A 258 -15.36 -5.96 -12.16
C SER A 258 -14.64 -7.18 -11.57
N ASN A 259 -14.42 -8.24 -12.36
CA ASN A 259 -13.55 -9.35 -11.96
C ASN A 259 -12.04 -9.01 -12.00
N TYR A 260 -11.65 -7.78 -12.40
CA TYR A 260 -10.27 -7.29 -12.33
C TYR A 260 -9.74 -7.34 -10.90
N ARG A 261 -10.54 -6.94 -9.90
CA ARG A 261 -10.21 -7.14 -8.48
C ARG A 261 -9.92 -8.60 -8.13
N THR A 262 -10.72 -9.54 -8.65
CA THR A 262 -10.51 -10.98 -8.45
C THR A 262 -9.15 -11.40 -9.02
N THR A 263 -8.78 -10.93 -10.21
CA THR A 263 -7.46 -11.18 -10.80
C THR A 263 -6.33 -10.69 -9.89
N ILE A 264 -6.39 -9.44 -9.40
CA ILE A 264 -5.39 -8.88 -8.48
C ILE A 264 -5.30 -9.73 -7.20
N GLN A 265 -6.45 -10.08 -6.59
CA GLN A 265 -6.52 -10.92 -5.40
C GLN A 265 -5.94 -12.33 -5.62
N SER A 266 -6.23 -12.95 -6.77
CA SER A 266 -5.74 -14.28 -7.11
C SER A 266 -4.22 -14.31 -7.30
N PHE A 267 -3.63 -13.34 -8.00
CA PHE A 267 -2.17 -13.23 -8.07
C PHE A 267 -1.55 -12.93 -6.68
N ALA A 268 -2.13 -12.00 -5.92
CA ALA A 268 -1.69 -11.69 -4.56
C ALA A 268 -1.67 -12.93 -3.63
N ALA A 269 -2.66 -13.81 -3.76
CA ALA A 269 -2.78 -15.05 -2.99
C ALA A 269 -1.66 -16.07 -3.29
N LEU A 270 -0.93 -15.95 -4.41
CA LEU A 270 0.26 -16.75 -4.70
C LEU A 270 1.53 -16.26 -3.98
N GLY A 271 1.44 -15.19 -3.16
CA GLY A 271 2.59 -14.61 -2.48
C GLY A 271 3.51 -13.84 -3.42
N VAL A 272 2.92 -13.17 -4.42
CA VAL A 272 3.57 -12.13 -5.25
C VAL A 272 2.84 -10.82 -5.07
N ASP A 273 3.54 -9.71 -5.23
CA ASP A 273 2.92 -8.39 -5.34
C ASP A 273 2.24 -8.24 -6.71
N VAL A 274 1.27 -7.34 -6.79
CA VAL A 274 0.66 -6.92 -8.06
C VAL A 274 0.96 -5.45 -8.30
N GLN A 275 1.17 -5.07 -9.55
CA GLN A 275 1.39 -3.69 -9.97
C GLN A 275 0.54 -3.43 -11.22
N ILE A 276 -0.14 -2.29 -11.26
CA ILE A 276 -0.78 -1.82 -12.49
C ILE A 276 0.27 -0.98 -13.21
N THR A 277 0.69 -1.40 -14.40
CA THR A 277 1.99 -1.00 -14.97
C THR A 277 1.90 -0.01 -16.13
N GLU A 278 0.85 -0.09 -16.95
CA GLU A 278 0.74 0.64 -18.23
C GLU A 278 -0.68 1.20 -18.43
N LEU A 279 -1.32 1.66 -17.34
CA LEU A 279 -2.74 2.01 -17.33
C LEU A 279 -3.06 3.15 -18.30
N ASP A 280 -3.89 2.85 -19.29
CA ASP A 280 -4.64 3.82 -20.07
C ASP A 280 -6.06 3.28 -20.34
N ILE A 281 -7.02 4.18 -20.49
CA ILE A 281 -8.44 3.82 -20.67
C ILE A 281 -9.01 4.65 -21.81
N GLN A 282 -9.24 4.02 -22.96
CA GLN A 282 -9.77 4.69 -24.15
C GLN A 282 -11.04 5.49 -23.83
N GLY A 283 -11.09 6.76 -24.22
CA GLY A 283 -12.17 7.70 -23.91
C GLY A 283 -12.09 8.35 -22.52
N GLY A 284 -11.12 7.97 -21.68
CA GLY A 284 -10.84 8.65 -20.40
C GLY A 284 -11.96 8.54 -19.37
N SER A 285 -12.69 7.42 -19.34
CA SER A 285 -13.83 7.20 -18.42
C SER A 285 -13.42 7.37 -16.95
N ALA A 286 -13.93 8.42 -16.32
CA ALA A 286 -13.61 8.78 -14.94
C ALA A 286 -14.05 7.71 -13.93
N THR A 287 -15.22 7.08 -14.18
CA THR A 287 -15.72 5.95 -13.38
C THR A 287 -14.83 4.72 -13.51
N THR A 288 -14.36 4.40 -14.73
CA THR A 288 -13.49 3.23 -14.94
C THR A 288 -12.13 3.44 -14.27
N TYR A 289 -11.57 4.65 -14.38
CA TYR A 289 -10.35 5.03 -13.67
C TYR A 289 -10.49 4.90 -12.14
N ALA A 290 -11.58 5.39 -11.54
CA ALA A 290 -11.85 5.21 -10.12
C ALA A 290 -12.00 3.73 -9.72
N ASN A 291 -12.66 2.92 -10.54
CA ASN A 291 -12.83 1.49 -10.28
C ASN A 291 -11.48 0.75 -10.25
N VAL A 292 -10.61 0.97 -11.24
CA VAL A 292 -9.26 0.38 -11.32
C VAL A 292 -8.40 0.77 -10.10
N VAL A 293 -8.49 2.03 -9.67
CA VAL A 293 -7.81 2.51 -8.47
C VAL A 293 -8.35 1.83 -7.21
N ASN A 294 -9.68 1.77 -7.05
CA ASN A 294 -10.33 1.11 -5.93
C ASN A 294 -10.04 -0.41 -5.88
N ASP A 295 -9.86 -1.06 -7.02
CA ASP A 295 -9.47 -2.48 -7.09
C ASP A 295 -8.03 -2.71 -6.61
N CYS A 296 -7.12 -1.78 -6.87
CA CYS A 296 -5.77 -1.80 -6.29
C CYS A 296 -5.77 -1.48 -4.79
N LEU A 297 -6.54 -0.48 -4.36
CA LEU A 297 -6.69 -0.13 -2.94
C LEU A 297 -7.29 -1.27 -2.12
N ALA A 298 -8.20 -2.06 -2.71
CA ALA A 298 -8.82 -3.22 -2.07
C ALA A 298 -7.89 -4.44 -1.91
N VAL A 299 -6.63 -4.37 -2.33
CA VAL A 299 -5.64 -5.45 -2.19
C VAL A 299 -4.32 -4.90 -1.67
N SER A 300 -3.91 -5.28 -0.46
CA SER A 300 -2.67 -4.80 0.18
C SER A 300 -1.39 -5.09 -0.63
N ARG A 301 -1.39 -6.20 -1.39
CA ARG A 301 -0.29 -6.55 -2.30
C ARG A 301 -0.33 -5.82 -3.65
N CYS A 302 -1.34 -5.01 -3.95
CA CYS A 302 -1.26 -4.10 -5.10
C CYS A 302 -0.41 -2.88 -4.73
N THR A 303 0.87 -2.89 -5.09
CA THR A 303 1.88 -1.95 -4.56
C THR A 303 1.94 -0.59 -5.27
N GLY A 304 1.19 -0.40 -6.34
CA GLY A 304 1.05 0.88 -7.02
C GLY A 304 0.51 0.81 -8.44
N ILE A 305 0.30 1.99 -9.00
CA ILE A 305 -0.33 2.21 -10.31
C ILE A 305 0.56 3.13 -11.13
N THR A 306 0.84 2.77 -12.38
CA THR A 306 1.51 3.61 -13.38
C THR A 306 0.56 3.83 -14.55
N VAL A 307 0.36 5.08 -14.98
CA VAL A 307 -0.36 5.42 -16.22
C VAL A 307 0.61 5.55 -17.39
N TRP A 308 0.22 5.12 -18.59
CA TRP A 308 1.14 5.03 -19.74
C TRP A 308 1.28 6.35 -20.52
N GLY A 309 1.73 7.37 -19.80
CA GLY A 309 2.04 8.71 -20.30
C GLY A 309 1.56 9.81 -19.36
N VAL A 310 1.82 11.07 -19.73
CA VAL A 310 1.48 12.25 -18.92
C VAL A 310 0.20 12.90 -19.43
N ARG A 311 0.24 13.49 -20.64
CA ARG A 311 -0.93 14.08 -21.33
C ARG A 311 -1.42 13.14 -22.41
N ASP A 312 -2.69 13.28 -22.81
CA ASP A 312 -3.26 12.56 -23.97
C ASP A 312 -2.40 12.71 -25.24
N SER A 313 -1.79 13.88 -25.46
CA SER A 313 -0.87 14.15 -26.58
C SER A 313 0.46 13.39 -26.50
N ASP A 314 0.81 12.84 -25.34
CA ASP A 314 2.03 12.05 -25.12
C ASP A 314 1.78 10.53 -25.26
N SER A 315 0.51 10.10 -25.39
CA SER A 315 0.11 8.68 -25.42
C SER A 315 0.45 7.99 -26.73
N TRP A 316 0.90 6.74 -26.65
CA TRP A 316 1.10 5.84 -27.79
C TRP A 316 -0.18 5.55 -28.59
N LEU A 317 -1.37 5.66 -27.96
CA LEU A 317 -2.68 5.54 -28.63
C LEU A 317 -3.07 6.79 -29.43
N GLY A 318 -2.27 7.86 -29.35
CA GLY A 318 -2.54 9.16 -29.96
C GLY A 318 -3.56 10.00 -29.19
N ALA A 319 -3.49 11.32 -29.37
CA ALA A 319 -4.28 12.29 -28.61
C ALA A 319 -5.81 12.05 -28.68
N SER A 320 -6.32 11.57 -29.82
CA SER A 320 -7.74 11.28 -30.03
C SER A 320 -8.27 10.09 -29.22
N ALA A 321 -7.40 9.21 -28.69
CA ALA A 321 -7.81 8.15 -27.78
C ALA A 321 -8.24 8.71 -26.42
N THR A 322 -7.79 9.93 -26.06
CA THR A 322 -8.11 10.64 -24.80
C THR A 322 -7.95 9.76 -23.55
N ALA A 323 -6.92 8.92 -23.54
CA ALA A 323 -6.85 7.77 -22.64
C ALA A 323 -6.21 8.03 -21.26
N LEU A 324 -5.58 9.20 -21.06
CA LEU A 324 -4.78 9.53 -19.88
C LEU A 324 -5.48 10.55 -18.95
N LEU A 325 -4.79 11.01 -17.90
CA LEU A 325 -5.36 11.87 -16.85
C LEU A 325 -5.29 13.38 -17.14
N PHE A 326 -4.44 13.80 -18.09
CA PHE A 326 -4.29 15.19 -18.49
C PHE A 326 -4.61 15.38 -19.97
N ASP A 327 -5.24 16.50 -20.34
CA ASP A 327 -5.45 16.87 -21.74
C ASP A 327 -4.13 17.30 -22.41
N GLY A 328 -4.14 17.52 -23.73
CA GLY A 328 -2.95 17.93 -24.48
C GLY A 328 -2.34 19.28 -24.05
N ASN A 329 -3.11 20.14 -23.38
CA ASN A 329 -2.64 21.42 -22.84
C ASN A 329 -2.05 21.26 -21.42
N GLY A 330 -2.23 20.09 -20.78
CA GLY A 330 -1.80 19.82 -19.41
C GLY A 330 -2.86 20.07 -18.34
N ASN A 331 -4.13 20.29 -18.71
CA ASN A 331 -5.21 20.44 -17.74
C ASN A 331 -5.63 19.09 -17.16
N LYS A 332 -6.00 19.07 -15.88
CA LYS A 332 -6.55 17.90 -15.18
C LYS A 332 -7.92 17.53 -15.77
N LYS A 333 -8.09 16.30 -16.28
CA LYS A 333 -9.38 15.80 -16.81
C LYS A 333 -10.31 15.36 -15.68
N ALA A 334 -11.58 15.10 -15.98
CA ALA A 334 -12.52 14.52 -15.02
C ALA A 334 -11.99 13.22 -14.38
N ALA A 335 -11.32 12.37 -15.17
CA ALA A 335 -10.67 11.16 -14.68
C ALA A 335 -9.58 11.43 -13.63
N TYR A 336 -8.78 12.51 -13.77
CA TYR A 336 -7.80 12.89 -12.75
C TYR A 336 -8.47 13.09 -11.39
N ASN A 337 -9.58 13.86 -11.37
CA ASN A 337 -10.30 14.15 -10.12
C ASN A 337 -10.90 12.88 -9.51
N SER A 338 -11.43 11.97 -10.34
CA SER A 338 -11.95 10.68 -9.86
C SER A 338 -10.85 9.76 -9.32
N VAL A 339 -9.66 9.72 -9.93
CA VAL A 339 -8.48 9.01 -9.38
C VAL A 339 -8.05 9.63 -8.05
N LEU A 340 -7.87 10.95 -8.01
CA LEU A 340 -7.41 11.65 -6.80
C LEU A 340 -8.40 11.47 -5.64
N ASN A 341 -9.70 11.56 -5.92
CA ASN A 341 -10.74 11.30 -4.94
C ASN A 341 -10.74 9.85 -4.47
N ALA A 342 -10.56 8.86 -5.34
CA ALA A 342 -10.46 7.46 -4.95
C ALA A 342 -9.25 7.20 -4.03
N LEU A 343 -8.07 7.75 -4.38
CA LEU A 343 -6.86 7.66 -3.55
C LEU A 343 -7.03 8.34 -2.19
N ASN A 344 -7.64 9.53 -2.14
CA ASN A 344 -7.97 10.24 -0.88
C ASN A 344 -9.14 9.62 -0.09
N SER A 345 -9.95 8.76 -0.72
CA SER A 345 -11.04 8.00 -0.09
C SER A 345 -10.61 6.61 0.37
N ALA A 346 -9.36 6.24 0.12
CA ALA A 346 -8.73 5.16 0.85
C ALA A 346 -8.71 5.56 2.33
N ASP A 347 -9.24 4.70 3.20
CA ASP A 347 -8.81 4.70 4.60
C ASP A 347 -7.27 4.61 4.56
N PRO A 348 -6.50 5.52 5.19
CA PRO A 348 -5.04 5.49 5.16
C PRO A 348 -4.54 4.10 5.55
N ASP A 349 -4.06 3.36 4.54
CA ASP A 349 -4.05 1.89 4.57
C ASP A 349 -3.26 1.40 5.79
N PRO A 350 -3.82 0.49 6.61
CA PRO A 350 -3.18 0.02 7.83
C PRO A 350 -1.78 -0.60 7.67
N ASP A 351 -1.24 -0.84 6.47
CA ASP A 351 0.19 -1.16 6.27
C ASP A 351 0.74 -0.90 4.84
N PRO A 352 1.91 -0.25 4.71
CA PRO A 352 2.84 -0.55 3.63
C PRO A 352 4.27 -0.95 4.06
N SER A 353 4.68 -2.13 3.58
CA SER A 353 6.04 -2.69 3.52
C SER A 353 6.55 -3.49 4.73
N PRO A 354 7.44 -4.47 4.47
CA PRO A 354 7.23 -5.82 4.97
C PRO A 354 7.72 -5.98 6.41
N THR A 355 6.80 -6.28 7.32
CA THR A 355 7.14 -6.80 8.65
C THR A 355 6.54 -8.20 8.83
N VAL A 356 7.36 -9.08 9.39
CA VAL A 356 7.13 -10.51 9.67
C VAL A 356 5.66 -10.85 9.96
N THR A 357 5.11 -11.81 9.21
CA THR A 357 3.79 -12.41 9.44
C THR A 357 3.56 -12.77 10.91
N PRO A 358 2.68 -12.07 11.64
CA PRO A 358 2.13 -12.56 12.89
C PRO A 358 0.94 -13.42 12.49
N THR A 359 1.13 -14.73 12.46
CA THR A 359 0.02 -15.68 12.42
C THR A 359 -0.93 -15.36 13.56
N SER A 360 -2.23 -15.29 13.29
CA SER A 360 -3.26 -15.10 14.30
C SER A 360 -3.22 -16.24 15.33
N ASN A 361 -2.56 -16.02 16.45
CA ASN A 361 -2.53 -16.94 17.58
C ASN A 361 -2.48 -16.13 18.89
N PRO A 362 -3.18 -16.53 19.98
CA PRO A 362 -3.25 -15.74 21.21
C PRO A 362 -1.99 -15.83 22.10
N GLY A 363 -0.80 -15.62 21.53
CA GLY A 363 0.50 -15.80 22.22
C GLY A 363 1.48 -14.61 22.20
N ASP A 364 1.41 -13.73 21.20
CA ASP A 364 2.45 -12.71 20.92
C ASP A 364 2.32 -11.43 21.77
N ALA A 365 2.34 -11.55 23.10
CA ALA A 365 2.55 -10.40 23.99
C ALA A 365 4.07 -10.14 24.17
N GLY A 366 4.48 -8.88 24.22
CA GLY A 366 5.88 -8.52 24.37
C GLY A 366 6.10 -7.11 24.95
N GLN A 367 7.35 -6.83 25.33
CA GLN A 367 7.73 -5.55 25.93
C GLN A 367 7.88 -4.45 24.88
N ILE A 368 7.35 -3.25 25.17
CA ILE A 368 7.60 -2.04 24.35
C ILE A 368 8.70 -1.25 25.04
N ARG A 369 9.89 -1.17 24.44
CA ARG A 369 11.09 -0.55 25.03
C ARG A 369 11.42 0.79 24.38
N GLY A 370 11.56 1.85 25.16
CA GLY A 370 11.89 3.20 24.69
C GLY A 370 13.37 3.38 24.35
N THR A 371 13.67 3.96 23.19
CA THR A 371 15.04 4.12 22.67
C THR A 371 15.90 5.07 23.53
N ALA A 372 15.35 6.19 24.01
CA ALA A 372 16.09 7.13 24.86
C ALA A 372 16.39 6.61 26.27
N SER A 373 15.59 5.70 26.81
CA SER A 373 15.66 5.28 28.21
C SER A 373 16.20 3.86 28.40
N GLY A 374 16.09 3.00 27.38
CA GLY A 374 16.32 1.56 27.52
C GLY A 374 15.32 0.86 28.44
N ARG A 375 14.22 1.54 28.83
CA ARG A 375 13.16 1.10 29.74
C ARG A 375 11.89 0.72 29.00
N CYS A 376 11.03 -0.05 29.65
CA CYS A 376 9.81 -0.58 29.07
C CYS A 376 8.57 0.21 29.50
N VAL A 377 7.57 0.25 28.63
CA VAL A 377 6.22 0.75 28.94
C VAL A 377 5.60 -0.17 29.99
N ASP A 378 5.25 0.39 31.13
CA ASP A 378 4.89 -0.33 32.35
C ASP A 378 3.57 0.22 32.92
N VAL A 379 2.69 -0.69 33.33
CA VAL A 379 1.52 -0.32 34.16
C VAL A 379 1.95 -0.34 35.64
N PRO A 380 1.95 0.81 36.34
CA PRO A 380 2.46 0.91 37.70
C PRO A 380 1.87 -0.12 38.67
N ASN A 381 2.75 -0.81 39.40
CA ASN A 381 2.39 -1.81 40.42
C ASN A 381 1.48 -2.94 39.89
N ALA A 382 1.50 -3.20 38.58
CA ALA A 382 0.64 -4.18 37.92
C ALA A 382 -0.87 -4.02 38.16
N THR A 383 -1.35 -2.80 38.42
CA THR A 383 -2.78 -2.55 38.62
C THR A 383 -3.59 -2.72 37.33
N THR A 384 -4.87 -3.06 37.47
CA THR A 384 -5.84 -3.13 36.37
C THR A 384 -6.89 -2.00 36.44
N THR A 385 -6.68 -1.00 37.31
CA THR A 385 -7.57 0.15 37.48
C THR A 385 -7.57 1.04 36.24
N ASP A 386 -8.76 1.26 35.67
CA ASP A 386 -8.97 2.18 34.55
C ASP A 386 -8.58 3.60 34.94
N GLY A 387 -7.90 4.29 34.03
CA GLY A 387 -7.34 5.61 34.27
C GLY A 387 -5.96 5.61 34.95
N THR A 388 -5.29 4.47 35.10
CA THR A 388 -3.89 4.45 35.60
C THR A 388 -2.93 4.92 34.50
N GLN A 389 -2.18 6.01 34.73
CA GLN A 389 -1.16 6.49 33.79
C GLN A 389 -0.04 5.45 33.66
N VAL A 390 0.39 5.14 32.44
CA VAL A 390 1.55 4.26 32.22
C VAL A 390 2.86 5.03 32.37
N GLN A 391 3.91 4.31 32.71
CA GLN A 391 5.23 4.86 33.01
C GLN A 391 6.32 4.12 32.22
N LEU A 392 7.55 4.64 32.28
CA LEU A 392 8.76 3.86 32.05
C LEU A 392 9.18 3.12 33.32
N TRP A 393 9.53 1.85 33.18
CA TRP A 393 10.19 1.06 34.23
C TRP A 393 11.26 0.14 33.64
N ASP A 394 12.20 -0.33 34.46
CA ASP A 394 13.20 -1.31 34.03
C ASP A 394 12.51 -2.59 33.52
N CYS A 395 12.99 -3.12 32.39
CA CYS A 395 12.31 -4.18 31.65
C CYS A 395 12.33 -5.53 32.40
N HIS A 396 11.17 -6.13 32.63
CA HIS A 396 11.00 -7.42 33.30
C HIS A 396 9.84 -8.26 32.71
N SER A 397 9.82 -9.56 32.99
CA SER A 397 8.86 -10.51 32.38
C SER A 397 7.42 -10.44 32.92
N ASN A 398 7.15 -9.65 33.97
CA ASN A 398 5.81 -9.54 34.56
C ASN A 398 4.74 -9.06 33.55
N SER A 399 3.49 -9.48 33.75
CA SER A 399 2.36 -9.23 32.84
C SER A 399 2.03 -7.75 32.61
N ASN A 400 2.43 -6.86 33.52
CA ASN A 400 2.21 -5.41 33.43
C ASN A 400 3.14 -4.69 32.43
N GLN A 401 4.09 -5.42 31.82
CA GLN A 401 4.88 -4.97 30.68
C GLN A 401 4.67 -5.83 29.42
N GLN A 402 3.71 -6.77 29.45
CA GLN A 402 3.40 -7.63 28.30
C GLN A 402 2.27 -7.04 27.48
N TRP A 403 2.65 -6.37 26.40
CA TRP A 403 1.74 -5.68 25.49
C TRP A 403 1.59 -6.46 24.19
N SER A 404 0.36 -6.79 23.81
CA SER A 404 0.03 -7.33 22.48
C SER A 404 -0.57 -6.23 21.61
N TYR A 405 -0.45 -6.38 20.29
CA TYR A 405 -1.02 -5.44 19.33
C TYR A 405 -2.01 -6.14 18.42
N THR A 406 -3.24 -5.61 18.36
CA THR A 406 -4.34 -6.27 17.67
C THR A 406 -4.48 -5.77 16.24
N SER A 407 -5.17 -6.55 15.41
CA SER A 407 -5.62 -6.10 14.08
C SER A 407 -6.58 -4.91 14.13
N ALA A 408 -7.13 -4.57 15.30
CA ALA A 408 -7.91 -3.36 15.54
C ALA A 408 -7.05 -2.13 15.90
N GLN A 409 -5.72 -2.24 15.79
CA GLN A 409 -4.70 -1.23 16.16
C GLN A 409 -4.64 -0.91 17.66
N GLU A 410 -5.18 -1.76 18.52
CA GLU A 410 -5.11 -1.56 19.97
C GLU A 410 -3.81 -2.14 20.53
N ILE A 411 -3.13 -1.40 21.41
CA ILE A 411 -2.02 -1.93 22.21
C ILE A 411 -2.62 -2.39 23.54
N ARG A 412 -2.72 -3.71 23.76
CA ARG A 412 -3.43 -4.33 24.89
C ARG A 412 -2.49 -4.89 25.94
N VAL A 413 -2.89 -4.78 27.20
CA VAL A 413 -2.28 -5.42 28.37
C VAL A 413 -3.35 -6.18 29.17
N TYR A 414 -2.97 -7.26 29.85
CA TYR A 414 -3.89 -8.17 30.55
C TYR A 414 -5.03 -8.75 29.68
N GLY A 415 -4.90 -8.70 28.35
CA GLY A 415 -5.89 -9.18 27.36
C GLY A 415 -7.08 -8.24 27.10
N ASN A 416 -7.57 -7.51 28.11
CA ASN A 416 -8.77 -6.66 28.01
C ASN A 416 -8.59 -5.19 28.41
N LYS A 417 -7.38 -4.76 28.79
CA LYS A 417 -7.03 -3.34 28.96
C LYS A 417 -6.28 -2.84 27.74
N CYS A 418 -6.56 -1.62 27.33
CA CYS A 418 -5.97 -0.96 26.19
C CYS A 418 -5.15 0.25 26.65
N LEU A 419 -4.02 0.49 25.98
CA LEU A 419 -3.30 1.75 26.04
C LEU A 419 -4.22 2.85 25.48
N ASP A 420 -4.50 3.86 26.28
CA ASP A 420 -5.60 4.81 26.10
C ASP A 420 -5.07 6.24 26.24
N ALA A 421 -5.35 7.12 25.28
CA ALA A 421 -5.08 8.55 25.42
C ALA A 421 -6.28 9.24 26.07
N ALA A 422 -6.05 9.90 27.22
CA ALA A 422 -7.08 10.62 27.98
C ALA A 422 -7.45 11.99 27.39
N GLY A 423 -6.89 12.36 26.23
CA GLY A 423 -7.08 13.63 25.55
C GLY A 423 -6.25 13.72 24.28
N THR A 424 -6.42 14.80 23.51
CA THR A 424 -5.83 14.95 22.16
C THR A 424 -4.77 16.05 22.05
N GLY A 425 -4.50 16.79 23.13
CA GLY A 425 -3.50 17.85 23.17
C GLY A 425 -2.12 17.39 23.68
N ASN A 426 -1.09 18.21 23.42
CA ASN A 426 0.26 17.94 23.95
C ASN A 426 0.23 17.83 25.48
N GLY A 427 0.86 16.77 26.01
CA GLY A 427 0.85 16.45 27.43
C GLY A 427 -0.39 15.68 27.90
N ALA A 428 -1.29 15.24 26.99
CA ALA A 428 -2.41 14.41 27.40
C ALA A 428 -1.90 13.05 27.92
N LYS A 429 -2.47 12.64 29.05
CA LYS A 429 -2.10 11.43 29.78
C LYS A 429 -2.34 10.17 28.94
N VAL A 430 -1.34 9.29 28.88
CA VAL A 430 -1.50 7.93 28.33
C VAL A 430 -1.65 6.96 29.49
N GLN A 431 -2.74 6.20 29.47
CA GLN A 431 -3.21 5.38 30.58
C GLN A 431 -3.59 3.97 30.12
N ILE A 432 -3.93 3.09 31.05
CA ILE A 432 -4.76 1.92 30.74
C ILE A 432 -6.24 2.24 30.95
N TYR A 433 -7.08 1.72 30.06
CA TYR A 433 -8.53 1.74 30.21
C TYR A 433 -9.13 0.44 29.64
N SER A 434 -10.36 0.08 30.00
CA SER A 434 -11.04 -1.09 29.43
C SER A 434 -11.20 -0.92 27.91
N CYS A 435 -10.86 -1.96 27.14
CA CYS A 435 -10.94 -1.87 25.67
C CYS A 435 -12.38 -1.71 25.19
N TRP A 436 -12.65 -0.65 24.42
CA TRP A 436 -13.96 -0.37 23.82
C TRP A 436 -13.89 -0.03 22.32
N GLY A 437 -12.71 -0.13 21.70
CA GLY A 437 -12.51 0.09 20.26
C GLY A 437 -12.48 1.57 19.82
N GLY A 438 -12.48 2.51 20.77
CA GLY A 438 -12.37 3.94 20.50
C GLY A 438 -11.03 4.33 19.87
N ASN A 439 -11.02 5.34 18.99
CA ASN A 439 -9.79 5.76 18.30
C ASN A 439 -8.70 6.30 19.26
N ASN A 440 -9.07 6.70 20.48
CA ASN A 440 -8.12 7.10 21.52
C ASN A 440 -7.35 5.90 22.10
N GLN A 441 -7.82 4.67 21.88
CA GLN A 441 -7.19 3.40 22.25
C GLN A 441 -6.42 2.74 21.09
N LYS A 442 -6.44 3.36 19.91
CA LYS A 442 -5.77 2.86 18.71
C LYS A 442 -4.47 3.62 18.45
N TRP A 443 -3.45 2.89 18.01
CA TRP A 443 -2.10 3.40 17.84
C TRP A 443 -1.48 2.83 16.57
N ARG A 444 -0.93 3.68 15.71
CA ARG A 444 -0.09 3.25 14.58
C ARG A 444 1.33 3.05 15.09
N VAL A 445 1.88 1.85 14.90
CA VAL A 445 3.29 1.54 15.22
C VAL A 445 4.10 1.66 13.94
N ASN A 446 4.87 2.73 13.81
CA ASN A 446 5.59 3.08 12.60
C ASN A 446 6.97 2.41 12.53
N SER A 447 7.45 2.15 11.32
CA SER A 447 8.77 1.56 11.04
C SER A 447 9.95 2.42 11.51
N ASP A 448 9.73 3.73 11.71
CA ASP A 448 10.71 4.66 12.27
C ASP A 448 10.81 4.59 13.81
N GLY A 449 10.08 3.66 14.45
CA GLY A 449 10.00 3.46 15.90
C GLY A 449 8.97 4.32 16.62
N SER A 450 8.28 5.25 15.95
CA SER A 450 7.23 6.06 16.61
C SER A 450 5.94 5.27 16.79
N ILE A 451 5.24 5.51 17.91
CA ILE A 451 3.91 4.96 18.19
C ILE A 451 2.95 6.15 18.23
N VAL A 452 2.01 6.24 17.29
CA VAL A 452 1.16 7.43 17.07
C VAL A 452 -0.29 7.13 17.39
N ASN A 453 -0.89 7.87 18.32
CA ASN A 453 -2.31 7.73 18.64
C ASN A 453 -3.18 8.10 17.42
N VAL A 454 -4.19 7.27 17.12
CA VAL A 454 -5.05 7.45 15.94
C VAL A 454 -6.01 8.62 16.11
N GLN A 455 -6.51 8.91 17.33
CA GLN A 455 -7.40 10.05 17.55
C GLN A 455 -6.68 11.39 17.50
N SER A 456 -5.52 11.51 18.14
CA SER A 456 -4.83 12.81 18.28
C SER A 456 -3.77 13.07 17.20
N GLY A 457 -3.32 12.04 16.47
CA GLY A 457 -2.18 12.15 15.56
C GLY A 457 -0.84 12.38 16.26
N GLN A 458 -0.81 12.29 17.59
CA GLN A 458 0.36 12.57 18.41
C GLN A 458 1.14 11.31 18.77
N CYS A 459 2.44 11.45 18.95
CA CYS A 459 3.34 10.37 19.33
C CYS A 459 3.21 10.06 20.84
N LEU A 460 3.32 8.78 21.18
CA LEU A 460 3.63 8.31 22.52
C LEU A 460 5.01 8.85 22.90
N ASP A 461 5.03 9.67 23.93
CA ASP A 461 6.16 10.49 24.34
C ASP A 461 6.48 10.21 25.81
N ALA A 462 7.74 9.93 26.11
CA ALA A 462 8.22 9.82 27.49
C ALA A 462 8.64 11.20 28.01
N ALA A 463 8.01 11.65 29.10
CA ALA A 463 8.33 12.93 29.76
C ALA A 463 9.67 12.93 30.53
N GLY A 464 10.40 11.82 30.51
CA GLY A 464 11.71 11.62 31.15
C GLY A 464 12.26 10.23 30.83
N THR A 465 13.43 9.87 31.37
CA THR A 465 14.12 8.59 31.06
C THR A 465 14.30 7.65 32.26
N ALA A 466 13.97 8.09 33.48
CA ALA A 466 14.08 7.32 34.70
C ALA A 466 12.87 6.39 34.94
N ASN A 467 13.00 5.45 35.89
CA ASN A 467 11.86 4.71 36.43
C ASN A 467 10.81 5.68 36.99
N GLY A 468 9.54 5.48 36.66
CA GLY A 468 8.44 6.36 37.05
C GLY A 468 8.25 7.58 36.13
N ALA A 469 9.05 7.74 35.08
CA ALA A 469 8.78 8.77 34.06
C ALA A 469 7.46 8.44 33.33
N LEU A 470 6.48 9.32 33.46
CA LEU A 470 5.14 9.13 32.90
C LEU A 470 5.15 9.26 31.38
N LEU A 471 4.25 8.51 30.72
CA LEU A 471 4.00 8.67 29.29
C LEU A 471 2.81 9.59 29.03
N GLN A 472 2.94 10.35 27.94
CA GLN A 472 1.99 11.33 27.45
C GLN A 472 1.88 11.21 25.93
N THR A 473 0.92 11.92 25.33
CA THR A 473 0.95 12.21 23.90
C THR A 473 1.59 13.56 23.64
N TYR A 474 2.40 13.67 22.58
CA TYR A 474 2.98 14.94 22.16
C TYR A 474 3.13 15.00 20.64
N SER A 475 3.18 16.20 20.06
CA SER A 475 3.47 16.41 18.63
C SER A 475 4.67 15.55 18.20
N CYS A 476 4.55 14.80 17.11
CA CYS A 476 5.63 13.98 16.60
C CYS A 476 6.76 14.86 16.06
N TRP A 477 7.95 14.77 16.65
CA TRP A 477 9.12 15.56 16.25
C TRP A 477 10.37 14.70 15.94
N GLY A 478 10.24 13.38 16.02
CA GLY A 478 11.31 12.43 15.67
C GLY A 478 12.33 12.15 16.78
N GLY A 479 12.18 12.76 17.96
CA GLY A 479 13.08 12.59 19.10
C GLY A 479 13.11 11.17 19.68
N ASN A 480 14.25 10.76 20.24
CA ASN A 480 14.47 9.41 20.80
C ASN A 480 13.53 9.04 21.97
N ASN A 481 12.91 10.01 22.65
CA ASN A 481 11.90 9.79 23.69
C ASN A 481 10.51 9.45 23.13
N GLN A 482 10.34 9.53 21.81
CA GLN A 482 9.17 9.11 21.04
C GLN A 482 9.44 7.84 20.21
N LYS A 483 10.59 7.19 20.40
CA LYS A 483 11.01 6.00 19.67
C LYS A 483 10.98 4.76 20.56
N TRP A 484 10.48 3.66 20.00
CA TRP A 484 10.10 2.45 20.71
C TRP A 484 10.44 1.20 19.88
N SER A 485 10.78 0.09 20.54
CA SER A 485 11.04 -1.21 19.93
C SER A 485 10.31 -2.34 20.67
N TRP A 486 9.71 -3.29 19.94
CA TRP A 486 9.15 -4.50 20.56
C TRP A 486 10.24 -5.53 20.83
N ASN A 487 10.35 -5.96 22.09
CA ASN A 487 11.03 -7.19 22.46
C ASN A 487 9.97 -8.26 22.72
N ARG A 488 9.78 -9.16 21.76
CA ARG A 488 9.09 -10.45 22.00
C ARG A 488 10.10 -11.38 22.67
N GLY A 489 9.72 -11.97 23.81
CA GLY A 489 10.58 -12.82 24.64
C GLY A 489 10.73 -14.23 24.10
#